data_AF-A0A948VR79-F1
#
_entry.id   AF-A0A948VR79-F1
#
_cell.length_a   1.000
_cell.length_b   1.000
_cell.length_c   1.000
_cell.angle_alpha   90.00
_cell.angle_beta   90.00
_cell.angle_gamma   90.00
#
_symmetry.space_group_name_H-M   'P 1'
#
loop_
_entity.id
_entity.type
_entity.pdbx_description
1 polymer ?
#
loop_
_entity_poly.entity_id
_entity_poly.type
_entity_poly.pdbx_seq_one_letter_code
_entity_poly.pdbx_strand_id
1 'polypeptide(L)'
;MTFKKVLAAAVAAVALMAVAGTATAGDYHNACTTADPRFEINDDELYAKSNPSSPIAFQILDKTTTSERRGYCMSKGKKFPFEGRNSTMRIRFSFNGSTLETTATCEFASSGLPAAYNCEREVVTFDSAGNSGGGGGGLADSCGPGTVWNHNGSTMRPLANGATRRFAYERPRRGLERAGINQCDVVFEGEKQGDSYVGTAYVFSRDCGPIGHPVSGPVTKGGLKVTLYGQAPRRRDDCSVSGYRDDTLVFEYVRSE
;
A
#
# COMPACT_ATOMS: atom_id res chain seq x y z
N MET A 1 -36.06 -55.21 -59.97
CA MET A 1 -36.15 -55.24 -58.49
C MET A 1 -35.25 -54.13 -57.96
N THR A 2 -35.88 -53.08 -57.46
CA THR A 2 -35.28 -51.76 -57.24
C THR A 2 -35.02 -51.58 -55.75
N PHE A 3 -33.75 -51.61 -55.31
CA PHE A 3 -33.40 -51.32 -53.91
C PHE A 3 -32.99 -49.86 -53.77
N LYS A 4 -33.88 -49.08 -53.16
CA LYS A 4 -33.63 -47.72 -52.67
C LYS A 4 -32.55 -47.76 -51.58
N LYS A 5 -31.42 -47.08 -51.78
CA LYS A 5 -30.52 -46.68 -50.70
C LYS A 5 -30.94 -45.30 -50.20
N VAL A 6 -31.45 -45.28 -48.97
CA VAL A 6 -31.64 -44.06 -48.17
C VAL A 6 -30.28 -43.74 -47.55
N LEU A 7 -29.67 -42.63 -47.94
CA LEU A 7 -28.58 -42.02 -47.18
C LEU A 7 -29.20 -40.87 -46.38
N ALA A 8 -29.27 -41.03 -45.07
CA ALA A 8 -29.66 -39.97 -44.15
C ALA A 8 -28.53 -38.94 -44.07
N ALA A 9 -28.81 -37.71 -44.48
CA ALA A 9 -27.94 -36.57 -44.23
C ALA A 9 -28.07 -36.18 -42.76
N ALA A 10 -27.04 -36.45 -41.98
CA ALA A 10 -26.88 -35.89 -40.64
C ALA A 10 -26.53 -34.40 -40.78
N VAL A 11 -27.51 -33.52 -40.65
CA VAL A 11 -27.26 -32.09 -40.46
C VAL A 11 -26.89 -31.89 -38.99
N ALA A 12 -25.60 -31.79 -38.72
CA ALA A 12 -25.09 -31.40 -37.42
C ALA A 12 -25.55 -29.96 -37.11
N ALA A 13 -26.43 -29.81 -36.13
CA ALA A 13 -26.75 -28.52 -35.55
C ALA A 13 -25.49 -28.00 -34.83
N VAL A 14 -24.77 -27.09 -35.49
CA VAL A 14 -23.72 -26.30 -34.83
C VAL A 14 -24.43 -25.32 -33.90
N ALA A 15 -24.60 -25.73 -32.64
CA ALA A 15 -24.89 -24.81 -31.57
C ALA A 15 -23.67 -23.88 -31.42
N LEU A 16 -23.73 -22.68 -32.01
CA LEU A 16 -22.91 -21.57 -31.55
C LEU A 16 -23.35 -21.28 -30.11
N MET A 17 -22.71 -21.94 -29.14
CA MET A 17 -22.62 -21.36 -27.82
C MET A 17 -21.79 -20.09 -27.99
N ALA A 18 -22.48 -18.97 -28.13
CA ALA A 18 -21.94 -17.69 -27.75
C ALA A 18 -21.62 -17.81 -26.25
N VAL A 19 -20.40 -18.27 -25.95
CA VAL A 19 -19.79 -18.04 -24.66
C VAL A 19 -19.62 -16.54 -24.64
N ALA A 20 -20.62 -15.84 -24.13
CA ALA A 20 -20.45 -14.51 -23.60
C ALA A 20 -19.42 -14.67 -22.48
N GLY A 21 -18.14 -14.64 -22.85
CA GLY A 21 -17.09 -14.33 -21.92
C GLY A 21 -17.50 -12.99 -21.35
N THR A 22 -17.97 -13.01 -20.11
CA THR A 22 -18.00 -11.80 -19.31
C THR A 22 -16.54 -11.40 -19.23
N ALA A 23 -16.13 -10.49 -20.11
CA ALA A 23 -14.87 -9.81 -19.97
C ALA A 23 -14.99 -9.07 -18.64
N THR A 24 -14.52 -9.72 -17.57
CA THR A 24 -14.23 -9.06 -16.32
C THR A 24 -13.04 -8.17 -16.64
N ALA A 25 -13.30 -6.97 -17.14
CA ALA A 25 -12.34 -5.89 -17.08
C ALA A 25 -12.17 -5.61 -15.58
N GLY A 26 -11.34 -6.42 -14.92
CA GLY A 26 -10.86 -6.14 -13.59
C GLY A 26 -10.00 -4.89 -13.72
N ASP A 27 -10.20 -3.94 -12.83
CA ASP A 27 -9.42 -2.71 -12.73
C ASP A 27 -7.98 -3.08 -12.33
N TYR A 28 -7.20 -3.57 -13.30
CA TYR A 28 -5.77 -3.80 -13.17
C TYR A 28 -5.06 -2.48 -13.40
N HIS A 29 -4.41 -1.98 -12.35
CA HIS A 29 -3.55 -0.81 -12.40
C HIS A 29 -2.12 -1.27 -12.14
N ASN A 30 -1.22 -1.05 -13.09
CA ASN A 30 0.21 -1.27 -12.92
C ASN A 30 0.93 -0.03 -13.44
N ALA A 31 1.36 0.83 -12.52
CA ALA A 31 2.03 2.07 -12.86
C ALA A 31 3.40 2.10 -12.21
N CYS A 32 4.44 2.48 -12.96
CA CYS A 32 5.73 2.74 -12.36
C CYS A 32 6.30 4.11 -12.71
N THR A 33 6.95 4.70 -11.71
CA THR A 33 7.70 5.93 -11.85
C THR A 33 9.18 5.62 -11.76
N THR A 34 9.99 6.15 -12.68
CA THR A 34 11.45 6.01 -12.59
C THR A 34 12.06 7.21 -11.87
N ALA A 35 13.18 7.00 -11.17
CA ALA A 35 13.92 8.04 -10.47
C ALA A 35 14.60 9.02 -11.43
N ASP A 36 14.81 8.62 -12.69
CA ASP A 36 15.22 9.54 -13.75
C ASP A 36 13.94 10.11 -14.40
N PRO A 37 13.62 11.40 -14.20
CA PRO A 37 12.33 11.96 -14.59
C PRO A 37 12.09 11.95 -16.11
N ARG A 38 13.12 11.67 -16.92
CA ARG A 38 13.04 11.54 -18.38
C ARG A 38 12.35 10.25 -18.82
N PHE A 39 12.23 9.26 -17.93
CA PHE A 39 11.69 7.95 -18.27
C PHE A 39 10.52 7.56 -17.36
N GLU A 40 9.62 6.76 -17.90
CA GLU A 40 8.47 6.20 -17.20
C GLU A 40 8.19 4.78 -17.68
N ILE A 41 7.55 3.96 -16.85
CA ILE A 41 7.12 2.62 -17.25
C ILE A 41 5.60 2.59 -17.18
N ASN A 42 4.98 2.28 -18.31
CA ASN A 42 3.55 2.10 -18.44
C ASN A 42 3.32 0.72 -19.07
N ASP A 43 2.38 -0.07 -18.53
CA ASP A 43 2.05 -1.41 -19.02
C ASP A 43 3.29 -2.32 -19.23
N ASP A 44 4.22 -2.27 -18.28
CA ASP A 44 5.50 -3.01 -18.28
C ASP A 44 6.50 -2.62 -19.39
N GLU A 45 6.24 -1.55 -20.14
CA GLU A 45 7.15 -1.00 -21.15
C GLU A 45 7.78 0.32 -20.67
N LEU A 46 9.10 0.47 -20.87
CA LEU A 46 9.84 1.70 -20.53
C LEU A 46 9.81 2.66 -21.70
N TYR A 47 9.49 3.93 -21.44
CA TYR A 47 9.48 4.98 -22.46
C TYR A 47 10.33 6.16 -22.05
N ALA A 48 10.91 6.84 -23.03
CA ALA A 48 11.36 8.21 -22.84
C ALA A 48 10.13 9.12 -22.94
N LYS A 49 9.92 10.01 -21.96
CA LYS A 49 8.79 10.96 -21.98
C LYS A 49 8.80 11.89 -23.19
N SER A 50 9.98 12.11 -23.79
CA SER A 50 10.12 12.86 -25.05
C SER A 50 9.61 12.11 -26.28
N ASN A 51 9.45 10.80 -26.21
CA ASN A 51 8.95 9.95 -27.30
C ASN A 51 8.19 8.73 -26.73
N PRO A 52 6.94 8.90 -26.28
CA PRO A 52 6.17 7.84 -25.63
C PRO A 52 5.71 6.73 -26.59
N SER A 53 5.94 6.85 -27.90
CA SER A 53 5.51 5.85 -28.90
C SER A 53 6.58 4.80 -29.22
N SER A 54 7.77 4.89 -28.62
CA SER A 54 8.88 3.98 -28.91
C SER A 54 9.38 3.34 -27.61
N PRO A 55 8.96 2.09 -27.31
CA PRO A 55 9.39 1.41 -26.10
C PRO A 55 10.89 1.11 -26.13
N ILE A 56 11.51 1.22 -24.96
CA ILE A 56 12.93 0.99 -24.72
C ILE A 56 13.05 -0.34 -23.98
N ALA A 57 13.80 -1.28 -24.55
CA ALA A 57 14.10 -2.53 -23.86
C ALA A 57 14.96 -2.25 -22.62
N PHE A 58 14.58 -2.84 -21.49
CA PHE A 58 15.32 -2.75 -20.24
C PHE A 58 15.48 -4.13 -19.62
N GLN A 59 16.46 -4.24 -18.72
CA GLN A 59 16.71 -5.40 -17.89
C GLN A 59 16.47 -5.02 -16.44
N ILE A 60 15.73 -5.84 -15.72
CA ILE A 60 15.59 -5.73 -14.26
C ILE A 60 16.86 -6.34 -13.65
N LEU A 61 17.68 -5.50 -13.00
CA LEU A 61 18.86 -5.93 -12.28
C LEU A 61 18.53 -6.44 -10.89
N ASP A 62 17.56 -5.81 -10.23
CA ASP A 62 17.05 -6.20 -8.92
C ASP A 62 15.58 -5.77 -8.81
N LYS A 63 14.79 -6.54 -8.06
CA LYS A 63 13.39 -6.21 -7.74
C LYS A 63 13.09 -6.61 -6.31
N THR A 64 12.76 -5.61 -5.51
CA THR A 64 12.36 -5.78 -4.13
C THR A 64 10.88 -5.41 -4.00
N THR A 65 10.05 -6.35 -3.56
CA THR A 65 8.68 -6.04 -3.12
C THR A 65 8.76 -5.29 -1.80
N THR A 66 8.31 -4.04 -1.78
CA THR A 66 8.33 -3.18 -0.59
C THR A 66 7.07 -3.31 0.26
N SER A 67 5.95 -3.66 -0.38
CA SER A 67 4.71 -4.03 0.29
C SER A 67 3.86 -4.90 -0.62
N GLU A 68 3.08 -5.80 -0.05
CA GLU A 68 2.08 -6.60 -0.75
C GLU A 68 0.89 -6.75 0.16
N ARG A 69 -0.31 -6.50 -0.35
CA ARG A 69 -1.57 -6.65 0.35
C ARG A 69 -2.45 -7.54 -0.49
N ARG A 70 -3.04 -8.57 0.11
CA ARG A 70 -4.06 -9.40 -0.53
C ARG A 70 -5.23 -9.53 0.42
N GLY A 71 -6.42 -9.59 -0.13
CA GLY A 71 -7.63 -9.65 0.67
C GLY A 71 -8.86 -9.79 -0.18
N TYR A 72 -10.00 -9.43 0.40
CA TYR A 72 -11.23 -9.29 -0.35
C TYR A 72 -12.06 -8.13 0.17
N CYS A 73 -12.76 -7.52 -0.76
CA CYS A 73 -13.81 -6.56 -0.49
C CYS A 73 -15.16 -7.28 -0.35
N MET A 74 -15.96 -6.90 0.64
CA MET A 74 -17.38 -7.22 0.73
C MET A 74 -18.20 -6.15 -0.01
N SER A 75 -19.04 -6.56 -0.95
CA SER A 75 -20.01 -5.68 -1.61
C SER A 75 -21.27 -6.45 -1.95
N LYS A 76 -22.46 -5.92 -1.63
CA LYS A 76 -23.76 -6.56 -1.88
C LYS A 76 -23.81 -8.02 -1.38
N GLY A 77 -23.18 -8.29 -0.24
CA GLY A 77 -23.09 -9.63 0.36
C GLY A 77 -22.15 -10.62 -0.34
N LYS A 78 -21.38 -10.20 -1.35
CA LYS A 78 -20.40 -11.02 -2.07
C LYS A 78 -18.97 -10.60 -1.76
N LYS A 79 -18.02 -11.54 -1.91
CA LYS A 79 -16.58 -11.31 -1.77
C LYS A 79 -15.95 -11.07 -3.13
N PHE A 80 -15.12 -10.04 -3.22
CA PHE A 80 -14.34 -9.70 -4.41
C PHE A 80 -12.87 -9.63 -4.01
N PRO A 81 -11.99 -10.49 -4.55
CA PRO A 81 -10.58 -10.49 -4.16
C PRO A 81 -9.92 -9.18 -4.59
N PHE A 82 -8.92 -8.75 -3.83
CA PHE A 82 -8.00 -7.71 -4.26
C PHE A 82 -6.56 -8.10 -3.96
N GLU A 83 -5.64 -7.57 -4.76
CA GLU A 83 -4.21 -7.63 -4.55
C GLU A 83 -3.62 -6.24 -4.81
N GLY A 84 -2.76 -5.78 -3.92
CA GLY A 84 -1.94 -4.59 -4.07
C GLY A 84 -0.49 -4.98 -3.87
N ARG A 85 0.44 -4.48 -4.68
CA ARG A 85 1.87 -4.74 -4.52
C ARG A 85 2.67 -3.53 -4.94
N ASN A 86 3.51 -3.06 -4.03
CA ASN A 86 4.50 -2.04 -4.34
C ASN A 86 5.87 -2.68 -4.42
N SER A 87 6.64 -2.28 -5.42
CA SER A 87 7.95 -2.83 -5.69
C SER A 87 8.91 -1.73 -6.10
N THR A 88 10.14 -1.83 -5.66
CA THR A 88 11.25 -1.06 -6.18
C THR A 88 12.10 -1.97 -7.05
N MET A 89 12.38 -1.57 -8.28
CA MET A 89 13.26 -2.31 -9.18
C MET A 89 14.42 -1.43 -9.64
N ARG A 90 15.62 -1.99 -9.73
CA ARG A 90 16.74 -1.35 -10.40
C ARG A 90 16.77 -1.87 -11.83
N ILE A 91 16.72 -0.96 -12.79
CA ILE A 91 16.66 -1.31 -14.22
C ILE A 91 17.89 -0.78 -14.93
N ARG A 92 18.31 -1.50 -15.98
CA ARG A 92 19.37 -1.12 -16.90
C ARG A 92 18.84 -1.10 -18.32
N PHE A 93 19.15 -0.07 -19.09
CA PHE A 93 18.73 0.04 -20.47
C PHE A 93 19.73 0.86 -21.30
N SER A 94 19.63 0.75 -22.63
CA SER A 94 20.44 1.53 -23.56
C SER A 94 19.60 2.65 -24.16
N PHE A 95 20.12 3.88 -24.10
CA PHE A 95 19.47 5.06 -24.67
C PHE A 95 20.51 5.97 -25.31
N ASN A 96 20.31 6.33 -26.58
CA ASN A 96 21.25 7.14 -27.38
C ASN A 96 22.71 6.64 -27.32
N GLY A 97 22.92 5.32 -27.38
CA GLY A 97 24.24 4.70 -27.35
C GLY A 97 24.90 4.61 -25.97
N SER A 98 24.26 5.13 -24.91
CA SER A 98 24.74 5.02 -23.52
C SER A 98 23.94 3.99 -22.74
N THR A 99 24.61 3.22 -21.88
CA THR A 99 23.95 2.36 -20.89
C THR A 99 23.62 3.17 -19.64
N LEU A 100 22.34 3.18 -19.27
CA LEU A 100 21.83 3.86 -18.10
C LEU A 100 21.31 2.85 -17.08
N GLU A 101 21.44 3.21 -15.81
CA GLU A 101 20.78 2.51 -14.71
C GLU A 101 19.93 3.49 -13.93
N THR A 102 18.72 3.08 -13.55
CA THR A 102 17.85 3.87 -12.68
C THR A 102 17.01 2.95 -11.81
N THR A 103 16.36 3.54 -10.82
CA THR A 103 15.42 2.85 -9.95
C THR A 103 13.99 3.19 -10.38
N ALA A 104 13.12 2.20 -10.50
CA ALA A 104 11.69 2.40 -10.72
C ALA A 104 10.89 1.93 -9.50
N THR A 105 9.89 2.71 -9.11
CA THR A 105 8.91 2.35 -8.08
C THR A 105 7.60 2.05 -8.78
N CYS A 106 7.14 0.80 -8.65
CA CYS A 106 5.91 0.30 -9.24
C CYS A 106 4.84 0.09 -8.18
N GLU A 107 3.61 0.44 -8.54
CA GLU A 107 2.39 0.12 -7.81
C GLU A 107 1.51 -0.77 -8.69
N PHE A 108 1.22 -1.95 -8.18
CA PHE A 108 0.26 -2.88 -8.74
C PHE A 108 -0.98 -2.87 -7.85
N ALA A 109 -2.14 -2.67 -8.44
CA ALA A 109 -3.43 -2.88 -7.80
C ALA A 109 -4.33 -3.67 -8.74
N SER A 110 -4.94 -4.72 -8.23
CA SER A 110 -5.95 -5.51 -8.91
C SER A 110 -7.13 -5.65 -7.98
N SER A 111 -8.30 -5.22 -8.45
CA SER A 111 -9.54 -5.50 -7.75
C SER A 111 -10.45 -6.34 -8.65
N GLY A 112 -10.95 -7.45 -8.12
CA GLY A 112 -12.01 -8.23 -8.74
C GLY A 112 -13.40 -7.59 -8.58
N LEU A 113 -13.47 -6.36 -8.07
CA LEU A 113 -14.72 -5.64 -7.83
C LEU A 113 -15.20 -5.03 -9.15
N PRO A 114 -16.45 -5.25 -9.57
CA PRO A 114 -16.98 -4.59 -10.76
C PRO A 114 -16.97 -3.06 -10.59
N ALA A 115 -16.61 -2.30 -11.62
CA ALA A 115 -16.55 -0.83 -11.59
C ALA A 115 -17.85 -0.13 -11.12
N ALA A 116 -19.01 -0.80 -11.20
CA ALA A 116 -20.29 -0.29 -10.72
C ALA A 116 -20.55 -0.52 -9.22
N TYR A 117 -19.63 -1.20 -8.50
CA TYR A 117 -19.82 -1.65 -7.13
C TYR A 117 -18.84 -0.91 -6.21
N ASN A 118 -19.27 -0.56 -5.00
CA ASN A 118 -18.44 0.09 -3.99
C ASN A 118 -18.00 -0.93 -2.95
N CYS A 119 -16.82 -0.73 -2.37
CA CYS A 119 -16.39 -1.56 -1.27
C CYS A 119 -17.07 -1.17 0.04
N GLU A 120 -17.93 -2.04 0.56
CA GLU A 120 -18.64 -1.80 1.83
C GLU A 120 -17.73 -2.12 3.02
N ARG A 121 -16.89 -3.15 2.88
CA ARG A 121 -15.91 -3.55 3.92
C ARG A 121 -14.74 -4.29 3.31
N GLU A 122 -13.54 -3.79 3.56
CA GLU A 122 -12.29 -4.46 3.20
C GLU A 122 -11.87 -5.46 4.27
N VAL A 123 -11.41 -6.65 3.85
CA VAL A 123 -10.79 -7.66 4.71
C VAL A 123 -9.43 -8.02 4.13
N VAL A 124 -8.37 -7.66 4.84
CA VAL A 124 -6.99 -8.01 4.48
C VAL A 124 -6.67 -9.42 4.98
N THR A 125 -6.26 -10.31 4.08
CA THR A 125 -5.90 -11.70 4.41
C THR A 125 -4.40 -11.96 4.34
N PHE A 126 -3.64 -11.04 3.74
CA PHE A 126 -2.18 -11.04 3.75
C PHE A 126 -1.70 -9.59 3.59
N ASP A 127 -0.75 -9.18 4.40
CA ASP A 127 -0.11 -7.89 4.27
C ASP A 127 1.38 -8.04 4.60
N SER A 128 2.25 -7.96 3.60
CA SER A 128 3.70 -8.00 3.82
C SER A 128 4.27 -6.66 4.25
N ALA A 129 3.47 -5.58 4.22
CA ALA A 129 3.76 -4.34 4.96
C ALA A 129 3.24 -4.38 6.41
N GLY A 130 2.51 -5.44 6.81
CA GLY A 130 2.01 -5.65 8.16
C GLY A 130 1.58 -7.10 8.39
N ASN A 131 2.51 -8.00 8.68
CA ASN A 131 2.21 -9.44 8.65
C ASN A 131 1.31 -9.89 9.82
N SER A 132 0.08 -10.30 9.50
CA SER A 132 -0.76 -11.23 10.27
C SER A 132 -1.26 -12.28 9.28
N GLY A 133 -0.99 -13.59 9.35
CA GLY A 133 -0.18 -14.39 10.24
C GLY A 133 -0.15 -15.84 9.73
N GLY A 134 0.76 -16.65 10.26
CA GLY A 134 0.71 -18.12 10.18
C GLY A 134 2.02 -18.82 9.84
N GLY A 135 2.84 -19.14 10.84
CA GLY A 135 3.73 -20.31 10.81
C GLY A 135 5.24 -20.05 10.94
N GLY A 136 5.71 -20.04 12.20
CA GLY A 136 6.96 -20.74 12.58
C GLY A 136 8.30 -20.04 12.39
N GLY A 137 8.82 -19.46 13.49
CA GLY A 137 10.26 -19.52 13.80
C GLY A 137 11.08 -18.25 13.59
N GLY A 138 11.11 -17.37 14.60
CA GLY A 138 12.17 -16.37 14.83
C GLY A 138 11.92 -14.98 14.23
N LEU A 139 11.72 -13.97 15.10
CA LEU A 139 11.53 -12.51 14.90
C LEU A 139 10.11 -11.96 15.17
N ALA A 140 9.42 -12.46 16.21
CA ALA A 140 8.05 -12.07 16.58
C ALA A 140 7.90 -10.70 17.27
N ASP A 141 8.94 -9.88 17.36
CA ASP A 141 8.95 -8.65 18.18
C ASP A 141 9.12 -7.35 17.37
N SER A 142 8.85 -7.35 16.05
CA SER A 142 9.02 -6.14 15.23
C SER A 142 7.82 -5.79 14.36
N CYS A 143 7.55 -4.50 14.20
CA CYS A 143 6.44 -3.96 13.41
C CYS A 143 6.74 -3.86 11.91
N GLY A 144 7.80 -4.52 11.47
CA GLY A 144 8.35 -4.45 10.12
C GLY A 144 9.84 -4.11 10.14
N PRO A 145 10.58 -4.45 9.07
CA PRO A 145 11.99 -4.12 8.94
C PRO A 145 12.19 -2.61 8.74
N GLY A 146 13.37 -2.08 9.09
CA GLY A 146 13.77 -0.74 8.66
C GLY A 146 14.59 0.03 9.69
N THR A 147 14.32 1.34 9.79
CA THR A 147 15.03 2.21 10.73
C THR A 147 14.29 2.30 12.07
N VAL A 148 15.04 2.58 13.12
CA VAL A 148 14.54 2.74 14.49
C VAL A 148 14.46 4.21 14.83
N TRP A 149 13.31 4.65 15.34
CA TRP A 149 13.03 6.04 15.69
C TRP A 149 12.61 6.18 17.15
N ASN A 150 12.74 7.38 17.71
CA ASN A 150 12.27 7.72 19.05
C ASN A 150 11.06 8.65 18.98
N HIS A 151 10.08 8.38 19.85
CA HIS A 151 9.00 9.33 20.16
C HIS A 151 8.70 9.27 21.65
N ASN A 152 8.96 10.35 22.38
CA ASN A 152 8.63 10.48 23.80
C ASN A 152 9.16 9.34 24.70
N GLY A 153 10.31 8.76 24.33
CA GLY A 153 10.92 7.62 25.04
C GLY A 153 10.39 6.24 24.63
N SER A 154 9.46 6.16 23.68
CA SER A 154 9.10 4.92 23.00
C SER A 154 10.00 4.69 21.77
N THR A 155 10.23 3.42 21.44
CA THR A 155 10.82 3.04 20.16
C THR A 155 9.73 2.96 19.10
N MET A 156 9.98 3.55 17.93
CA MET A 156 9.04 3.67 16.84
C MET A 156 9.57 3.00 15.58
N ARG A 157 8.65 2.48 14.78
CA ARG A 157 8.88 1.97 13.44
C ARG A 157 8.22 2.90 12.43
N PRO A 158 8.98 3.61 11.59
CA PRO A 158 8.42 4.29 10.42
C PRO A 158 8.05 3.24 9.38
N LEU A 159 6.86 3.36 8.81
CA LEU A 159 6.41 2.55 7.68
C LEU A 159 6.14 3.53 6.53
N ALA A 160 6.91 3.40 5.46
CA ALA A 160 6.78 4.25 4.30
C ALA A 160 6.31 3.43 3.11
N ASN A 161 5.27 3.92 2.44
CA ASN A 161 4.79 3.31 1.22
C ASN A 161 4.38 4.40 0.21
N GLY A 162 5.17 4.62 -0.85
CA GLY A 162 4.95 5.73 -1.78
C GLY A 162 4.98 7.08 -1.05
N ALA A 163 3.89 7.86 -1.16
CA ALA A 163 3.70 9.08 -0.38
C ALA A 163 3.25 8.79 1.06
N THR A 164 2.60 7.65 1.32
CA THR A 164 2.06 7.28 2.63
C THR A 164 3.15 7.12 3.68
N ARG A 165 2.91 7.65 4.87
CA ARG A 165 3.82 7.65 6.02
C ARG A 165 3.03 7.23 7.25
N ARG A 166 3.53 6.22 7.97
CA ARG A 166 3.03 5.83 9.28
C ARG A 166 4.17 5.77 10.29
N PHE A 167 3.84 6.03 11.55
CA PHE A 167 4.70 5.69 12.69
C PHE A 167 3.93 4.75 13.62
N ALA A 168 4.52 3.58 13.87
CA ALA A 168 3.96 2.57 14.77
C ALA A 168 4.85 2.38 16.00
N TYR A 169 4.26 2.03 17.15
CA TYR A 169 5.02 1.73 18.36
C TYR A 169 5.72 0.38 18.25
N GLU A 170 7.01 0.38 17.96
CA GLU A 170 7.84 -0.83 18.04
C GLU A 170 7.93 -1.32 19.48
N ARG A 171 8.21 -0.41 20.41
CA ARG A 171 8.23 -0.69 21.84
C ARG A 171 7.63 0.52 22.57
N PRO A 172 6.35 0.45 22.94
CA PRO A 172 5.72 1.50 23.74
C PRO A 172 6.46 1.65 25.07
N ARG A 173 6.62 2.89 25.56
CA ARG A 173 7.04 3.10 26.95
C ARG A 173 5.97 2.57 27.90
N ARG A 174 6.37 2.09 29.09
CA ARG A 174 5.47 1.49 30.11
C ARG A 174 4.19 2.28 30.43
N GLY A 175 4.22 3.61 30.32
CA GLY A 175 3.04 4.46 30.57
C GLY A 175 1.93 4.31 29.51
N LEU A 176 2.29 3.94 28.28
CA LEU A 176 1.38 3.80 27.14
C LEU A 176 0.71 2.42 27.12
N GLU A 177 1.43 1.37 27.53
CA GLU A 177 0.85 0.02 27.70
C GLU A 177 -0.34 0.05 28.66
N ARG A 178 -0.22 0.81 29.76
CA ARG A 178 -1.33 1.02 30.72
C ARG A 178 -2.52 1.78 30.13
N ALA A 179 -2.29 2.57 29.08
CA ALA A 179 -3.32 3.27 28.32
C ALA A 179 -3.93 2.39 27.21
N GLY A 180 -3.56 1.11 27.13
CA GLY A 180 -4.09 0.15 26.16
C GLY A 180 -3.35 0.13 24.82
N ILE A 181 -2.19 0.79 24.71
CA ILE A 181 -1.37 0.77 23.50
C ILE A 181 -0.54 -0.51 23.47
N ASN A 182 -0.63 -1.23 22.36
CA ASN A 182 0.14 -2.44 22.10
C ASN A 182 1.29 -2.15 21.13
N GLN A 183 2.20 -3.11 21.04
CA GLN A 183 3.18 -3.14 19.97
C GLN A 183 2.47 -3.08 18.60
N CYS A 184 3.04 -2.27 17.70
CA CYS A 184 2.59 -1.99 16.34
C CYS A 184 1.32 -1.13 16.19
N ASP A 185 0.78 -0.60 17.30
CA ASP A 185 -0.25 0.43 17.21
C ASP A 185 0.30 1.70 16.52
N VAL A 186 -0.49 2.24 15.61
CA VAL A 186 -0.14 3.40 14.78
C VAL A 186 -0.46 4.69 15.51
N VAL A 187 0.55 5.53 15.79
CA VAL A 187 0.37 6.86 16.41
C VAL A 187 0.17 7.96 15.37
N PHE A 188 0.63 7.74 14.14
CA PHE A 188 0.46 8.68 13.03
C PHE A 188 0.29 7.93 11.71
N GLU A 189 -0.62 8.42 10.88
CA GLU A 189 -0.84 8.02 9.49
C GLU A 189 -1.05 9.27 8.62
N GLY A 190 -0.37 9.36 7.48
CA GLY A 190 -0.53 10.48 6.57
C GLY A 190 0.27 10.31 5.29
N GLU A 191 0.53 11.43 4.63
CA GLU A 191 1.25 11.49 3.36
C GLU A 191 2.41 12.48 3.42
N LYS A 192 3.47 12.21 2.65
CA LYS A 192 4.55 13.13 2.37
C LYS A 192 4.14 14.08 1.24
N GLN A 193 4.16 15.37 1.53
CA GLN A 193 3.93 16.45 0.58
C GLN A 193 5.14 17.38 0.58
N GLY A 194 5.98 17.28 -0.46
CA GLY A 194 7.28 17.96 -0.49
C GLY A 194 8.13 17.55 0.71
N ASP A 195 8.60 18.51 1.51
CA ASP A 195 9.38 18.30 2.72
C ASP A 195 8.54 18.34 4.01
N SER A 196 7.25 18.07 3.90
CA SER A 196 6.33 18.01 5.04
C SER A 196 5.50 16.74 5.02
N TYR A 197 5.02 16.33 6.19
CA TYR A 197 4.01 15.29 6.34
C TYR A 197 2.68 15.94 6.74
N VAL A 198 1.58 15.41 6.21
CA VAL A 198 0.21 15.83 6.50
C VAL A 198 -0.63 14.59 6.76
N GLY A 199 -1.41 14.55 7.84
CA GLY A 199 -2.21 13.37 8.15
C GLY A 199 -2.97 13.44 9.47
N THR A 200 -3.17 12.27 10.08
CA THR A 200 -3.89 12.07 11.33
C THR A 200 -2.94 11.50 12.39
N ALA A 201 -2.90 12.12 13.56
CA ALA A 201 -2.28 11.57 14.76
C ALA A 201 -3.35 11.01 15.71
N TYR A 202 -2.99 9.98 16.47
CA TYR A 202 -3.91 9.30 17.39
C TYR A 202 -3.54 9.53 18.84
N VAL A 203 -4.53 9.95 19.63
CA VAL A 203 -4.45 9.97 21.10
C VAL A 203 -5.19 8.77 21.63
N PHE A 204 -4.56 8.02 22.52
CA PHE A 204 -5.09 6.79 23.06
C PHE A 204 -5.66 6.99 24.46
N SER A 205 -6.77 6.32 24.74
CA SER A 205 -7.33 6.14 26.08
C SER A 205 -7.72 4.68 26.22
N ARG A 206 -7.48 4.11 27.39
CA ARG A 206 -7.90 2.75 27.68
C ARG A 206 -9.42 2.61 27.65
N ASP A 207 -10.13 3.62 28.18
CA ASP A 207 -11.57 3.54 28.41
C ASP A 207 -12.36 3.99 27.16
N CYS A 208 -11.76 4.82 26.31
CA CYS A 208 -12.42 5.40 25.14
C CYS A 208 -11.80 5.00 23.78
N GLY A 209 -10.77 4.16 23.78
CA GLY A 209 -10.02 3.80 22.57
C GLY A 209 -9.24 4.96 21.94
N PRO A 210 -8.68 4.79 20.74
CA PRO A 210 -7.99 5.85 20.01
C PRO A 210 -8.95 6.91 19.47
N ILE A 211 -8.49 8.16 19.39
CA ILE A 211 -9.16 9.25 18.68
C ILE A 211 -8.15 9.98 17.79
N GLY A 212 -8.49 10.11 16.51
CA GLY A 212 -7.67 10.80 15.52
C GLY A 212 -7.85 12.32 15.56
N HIS A 213 -6.81 13.06 15.20
CA HIS A 213 -6.88 14.49 14.93
C HIS A 213 -5.88 14.89 13.84
N PRO A 214 -6.19 15.93 13.04
CA PRO A 214 -5.33 16.34 11.94
C PRO A 214 -4.03 16.95 12.47
N VAL A 215 -2.93 16.60 11.82
CA VAL A 215 -1.60 17.14 12.09
C VAL A 215 -0.84 17.38 10.81
N SER A 216 0.08 18.35 10.82
CA SER A 216 1.04 18.55 9.74
C SER A 216 2.33 19.14 10.26
N GLY A 217 3.41 18.97 9.49
CA GLY A 217 4.65 19.66 9.80
C GLY A 217 5.87 19.13 9.04
N PRO A 218 7.03 19.77 9.25
CA PRO A 218 8.19 19.57 8.40
C PRO A 218 8.94 18.27 8.73
N VAL A 219 9.61 17.77 7.69
CA VAL A 219 10.71 16.82 7.78
C VAL A 219 12.02 17.61 7.71
N THR A 220 12.86 17.50 8.72
CA THR A 220 14.09 18.28 8.88
C THR A 220 15.29 17.34 9.08
N LYS A 221 16.49 17.94 9.23
CA LYS A 221 17.77 17.21 9.40
C LYS A 221 18.01 16.16 8.31
N GLY A 222 17.78 16.53 7.05
CA GLY A 222 17.99 15.63 5.90
C GLY A 222 17.11 14.39 5.90
N GLY A 223 15.90 14.45 6.48
CA GLY A 223 14.99 13.31 6.55
C GLY A 223 14.98 12.58 7.88
N LEU A 224 15.78 13.00 8.86
CA LEU A 224 16.01 12.27 10.13
C LEU A 224 15.19 12.78 11.31
N LYS A 225 14.41 13.85 11.14
CA LYS A 225 13.51 14.38 12.16
C LYS A 225 12.19 14.80 11.55
N VAL A 226 11.08 14.31 12.10
CA VAL A 226 9.73 14.74 11.74
C VAL A 226 9.13 15.46 12.94
N THR A 227 8.54 16.64 12.72
CA THR A 227 7.81 17.35 13.76
C THR A 227 6.44 17.71 13.23
N LEU A 228 5.39 17.22 13.89
CA LEU A 228 4.00 17.41 13.50
C LEU A 228 3.29 18.26 14.56
N TYR A 229 2.43 19.16 14.11
CA TYR A 229 1.63 20.05 14.95
C TYR A 229 0.16 19.85 14.64
N GLY A 230 -0.68 19.93 15.67
CA GLY A 230 -2.13 19.92 15.52
C GLY A 230 -2.83 20.19 16.85
N GLN A 231 -4.14 20.00 16.86
CA GLN A 231 -4.96 20.19 18.06
C GLN A 231 -5.62 18.88 18.48
N ALA A 232 -5.09 18.26 19.51
CA ALA A 232 -5.60 17.00 20.05
C ALA A 232 -6.88 17.22 20.87
N PRO A 233 -7.93 16.41 20.67
CA PRO A 233 -9.13 16.48 21.48
C PRO A 233 -8.84 16.09 22.94
N ARG A 234 -9.51 16.77 23.86
CA ARG A 234 -9.66 16.37 25.25
C ARG A 234 -10.99 15.64 25.37
N ARG A 235 -11.00 14.47 26.00
CA ARG A 235 -12.23 13.70 26.24
C ARG A 235 -12.57 13.68 27.72
N ARG A 236 -13.86 13.68 28.03
CA ARG A 236 -14.37 13.35 29.37
C ARG A 236 -14.47 11.84 29.53
N ASP A 237 -14.88 11.41 30.72
CA ASP A 237 -15.05 9.99 31.06
C ASP A 237 -16.16 9.31 30.22
N ASP A 238 -17.13 10.07 29.72
CA ASP A 238 -18.16 9.60 28.77
C ASP A 238 -17.67 9.55 27.30
N CYS A 239 -16.37 9.75 27.09
CA CYS A 239 -15.69 9.80 25.80
C CYS A 239 -16.10 10.97 24.88
N SER A 240 -16.96 11.88 25.36
CA SER A 240 -17.30 13.11 24.63
C SER A 240 -16.12 14.08 24.59
N VAL A 241 -15.97 14.80 23.47
CA VAL A 241 -14.93 15.84 23.36
C VAL A 241 -15.34 17.05 24.20
N SER A 242 -14.46 17.47 25.10
CA SER A 242 -14.66 18.63 26.00
C SER A 242 -13.90 19.88 25.57
N GLY A 243 -12.97 19.76 24.63
CA GLY A 243 -12.15 20.83 24.12
C GLY A 243 -10.94 20.28 23.38
N TYR A 244 -9.99 21.15 23.08
CA TYR A 244 -8.77 20.80 22.35
C TYR A 244 -7.54 21.32 23.11
N ARG A 245 -6.37 20.77 22.78
CA ARG A 245 -5.06 21.26 23.23
C ARG A 245 -4.08 21.18 22.09
N ASP A 246 -3.13 22.08 22.08
CA ASP A 246 -2.01 21.98 21.14
C ASP A 246 -1.26 20.68 21.40
N ASP A 247 -0.95 19.97 20.33
CA ASP A 247 -0.17 18.75 20.33
C ASP A 247 1.02 18.90 19.40
N THR A 248 2.14 18.32 19.81
CA THR A 248 3.39 18.33 19.04
C THR A 248 4.01 16.96 19.11
N LEU A 249 4.06 16.28 17.96
CA LEU A 249 4.69 14.97 17.85
C LEU A 249 6.07 15.13 17.23
N VAL A 250 7.09 14.76 17.97
CA VAL A 250 8.48 14.71 17.48
C VAL A 250 8.89 13.26 17.30
N PHE A 251 9.33 12.92 16.10
CA PHE A 251 9.95 11.64 15.77
C PHE A 251 11.39 11.89 15.34
N GLU A 252 12.34 11.23 15.98
CA GLU A 252 13.77 11.36 15.65
C GLU A 252 14.40 10.01 15.33
N TYR A 253 15.14 9.94 14.24
CA TYR A 253 15.91 8.77 13.86
C TYR A 253 16.96 8.42 14.93
N VAL A 254 17.12 7.13 15.21
CA VAL A 254 18.11 6.60 16.16
C VAL A 254 19.19 5.81 15.43
N ARG A 255 18.79 4.82 14.62
CA ARG A 255 19.71 3.94 13.88
C ARG A 255 18.99 3.17 12.76
N SER A 256 19.74 2.60 11.83
CA SER A 256 19.27 1.50 10.98
C SER A 256 19.44 0.17 11.72
N GLU A 257 18.65 -0.82 11.35
CA GLU A 257 18.91 -2.22 11.71
C GLU A 257 20.01 -2.83 10.83
#